data_AF-A0A661Z0N6-F1
#
_entry.id   AF-A0A661Z0N6-F1
#
_cell.length_a   1.000
_cell.length_b   1.000
_cell.length_c   1.000
_cell.angle_alpha   90.00
_cell.angle_beta   90.00
_cell.angle_gamma   90.00
#
_symmetry.space_group_name_H-M   'P 1'
#
loop_
_entity.id
_entity.type
_entity.pdbx_description
1 polymer ?
#
loop_
_entity_poly.entity_id
_entity_poly.type
_entity_poly.pdbx_seq_one_letter_code
_entity_poly.pdbx_strand_id
1 'polypeptide(L)'
;MSAISWASKYIDFRMGLIGSLVMGLMVFGVNYYETANLNGFPDVIGSTTAAIKQGLFTIFFGGAVMRFSEKFATEINNVYLAITLSSIIPSTSSILLLLIIHNLKGTPEPLLSILPTAIFIYPWTAIWGIRSRRRMNKESILS
;
A
#
# COMPACT_ATOMS: atom_id res chain seq x y z
N MET A 1 -21.43 -15.07 10.87
CA MET A 1 -20.34 -14.12 10.59
C MET A 1 -20.11 -14.10 9.08
N SER A 2 -20.22 -12.96 8.40
CA SER A 2 -20.07 -12.90 6.93
C SER A 2 -18.59 -12.96 6.51
N ALA A 3 -18.29 -13.43 5.30
CA ALA A 3 -16.92 -13.49 4.77
C ALA A 3 -16.22 -12.11 4.82
N ILE A 4 -16.96 -11.04 4.54
CA ILE A 4 -16.47 -9.65 4.58
C ILE A 4 -16.08 -9.26 6.02
N SER A 5 -16.90 -9.62 7.01
CA SER A 5 -16.60 -9.35 8.43
C SER A 5 -15.41 -10.16 8.97
N TRP A 6 -15.11 -11.30 8.37
CA TRP A 6 -13.90 -12.07 8.70
C TRP A 6 -12.66 -11.42 8.05
N ALA A 7 -12.75 -11.05 6.77
CA ALA A 7 -11.65 -10.44 6.03
C ALA A 7 -11.25 -9.06 6.59
N SER A 8 -12.21 -8.27 7.09
CA SER A 8 -11.94 -6.96 7.69
C SER A 8 -11.08 -7.01 8.96
N LYS A 9 -10.90 -8.20 9.57
CA LYS A 9 -9.93 -8.40 10.66
C LYS A 9 -8.49 -8.26 10.19
N TYR A 10 -8.23 -8.62 8.93
CA TYR A 10 -6.90 -8.69 8.34
C TYR A 10 -6.65 -7.63 7.26
N ILE A 11 -7.71 -7.06 6.69
CA ILE A 11 -7.63 -6.09 5.59
C ILE A 11 -8.42 -4.84 5.97
N ASP A 12 -7.76 -3.68 5.97
CA ASP A 12 -8.44 -2.39 6.00
C ASP A 12 -8.90 -2.04 4.57
N PHE A 13 -10.13 -2.43 4.22
CA PHE A 13 -10.69 -2.19 2.89
C PHE A 13 -10.84 -0.70 2.56
N ARG A 14 -11.05 0.17 3.57
CA ARG A 14 -11.17 1.61 3.34
C ARG A 14 -9.84 2.19 2.92
N MET A 15 -8.77 1.86 3.64
CA MET A 15 -7.42 2.31 3.29
C MET A 15 -6.92 1.63 2.02
N GLY A 16 -7.28 0.36 1.79
CA GLY A 16 -7.01 -0.34 0.54
C GLY A 16 -7.64 0.36 -0.67
N LEU A 17 -8.91 0.78 -0.58
CA LEU A 17 -9.59 1.52 -1.64
C LEU A 17 -8.92 2.89 -1.90
N ILE A 18 -8.63 3.66 -0.85
CA ILE A 18 -7.93 4.96 -0.99
C ILE A 18 -6.56 4.75 -1.67
N GLY A 19 -5.79 3.77 -1.18
CA GLY A 19 -4.49 3.43 -1.73
C GLY A 19 -4.59 2.99 -3.19
N SER A 20 -5.62 2.22 -3.56
CA SER A 20 -5.81 1.71 -4.91
C SER A 20 -6.04 2.81 -5.94
N LEU A 21 -6.77 3.87 -5.57
CA LEU A 21 -7.00 5.01 -6.45
C LEU A 21 -5.70 5.79 -6.66
N VAL A 22 -5.00 6.11 -5.58
CA VAL A 22 -3.74 6.86 -5.63
C VAL A 22 -2.68 6.08 -6.42
N MET A 23 -2.50 4.80 -6.12
CA MET A 23 -1.49 3.97 -6.75
C MET A 23 -1.84 3.61 -8.20
N GLY A 24 -3.11 3.35 -8.50
CA GLY A 24 -3.57 3.12 -9.88
C GLY A 24 -3.32 4.34 -10.77
N LEU A 25 -3.61 5.55 -10.28
CA LEU A 25 -3.34 6.80 -11.01
C LEU A 25 -1.83 7.03 -11.22
N MET A 26 -1.00 6.77 -10.19
CA MET A 26 0.44 6.89 -10.32
C MET A 26 1.01 5.90 -11.35
N VAL A 27 0.61 4.63 -11.30
CA VAL A 27 1.08 3.61 -12.25
C VAL A 27 0.61 3.90 -13.66
N PHE A 28 -0.63 4.38 -13.84
CA PHE A 28 -1.10 4.86 -15.14
C PHE A 28 -0.20 5.97 -15.67
N GLY A 29 0.03 7.02 -14.87
CA GLY A 29 0.83 8.17 -15.27
C GLY A 29 2.26 7.78 -15.65
N VAL A 30 2.93 6.97 -14.81
CA VAL A 30 4.29 6.49 -15.08
C VAL A 30 4.34 5.73 -16.42
N ASN A 31 3.44 4.77 -16.64
CA ASN A 31 3.48 3.98 -17.88
C ASN A 31 3.08 4.81 -19.10
N TYR A 32 2.14 5.75 -18.96
CA TYR A 32 1.66 6.60 -20.05
C TYR A 32 2.77 7.53 -20.56
N TYR A 33 3.48 8.20 -19.65
CA TYR A 33 4.57 9.12 -20.02
C TYR A 33 5.84 8.38 -20.44
N GLU A 34 6.17 7.25 -19.81
CA GLU A 34 7.37 6.48 -20.17
C GLU A 34 7.24 5.87 -21.58
N THR A 35 6.09 5.31 -21.91
CA THR A 35 5.85 4.76 -23.26
C THR A 35 5.83 5.86 -24.33
N ALA A 36 5.33 7.05 -24.01
CA ALA A 36 5.42 8.21 -24.90
C ALA A 36 6.87 8.64 -25.14
N ASN A 37 7.71 8.65 -24.11
CA ASN A 37 9.13 8.99 -24.23
C ASN A 37 9.92 7.97 -25.05
N LEU A 38 9.63 6.67 -24.90
CA LEU A 38 10.36 5.59 -25.58
C LEU A 38 9.92 5.39 -27.03
N ASN A 39 8.61 5.46 -27.30
CA ASN A 39 8.03 5.07 -28.59
C ASN A 39 7.50 6.26 -29.42
N GLY A 40 7.59 7.48 -28.90
CA GLY A 40 7.06 8.70 -29.52
C GLY A 40 5.54 8.86 -29.38
N PHE A 41 4.83 7.86 -28.85
CA PHE A 41 3.38 7.88 -28.60
C PHE A 41 3.02 7.12 -27.32
N PRO A 42 2.05 7.61 -26.52
CA PRO A 42 1.66 6.95 -25.26
C PRO A 42 0.86 5.66 -25.50
N ASP A 43 1.19 4.60 -24.77
CA ASP A 43 0.40 3.37 -24.74
C ASP A 43 -0.72 3.46 -23.69
N VAL A 44 -1.92 3.86 -24.13
CA VAL A 44 -3.09 4.00 -23.27
C VAL A 44 -3.57 2.64 -22.74
N ILE A 45 -3.54 1.59 -23.57
CA ILE A 45 -4.13 0.28 -23.23
C ILE A 45 -3.25 -0.45 -22.23
N GLY A 46 -1.93 -0.48 -22.46
CA GLY A 46 -0.96 -1.06 -21.54
C GLY A 46 -0.95 -0.32 -20.20
N SER A 47 -0.96 1.01 -20.22
CA SER A 47 -0.99 1.84 -19.01
C SER A 47 -2.26 1.63 -18.18
N THR A 48 -3.43 1.54 -18.83
CA THR A 48 -4.70 1.25 -18.15
C THR A 48 -4.68 -0.16 -17.53
N THR A 49 -4.16 -1.13 -18.27
CA THR A 49 -4.04 -2.52 -17.78
C THR A 49 -3.13 -2.62 -16.56
N ALA A 50 -1.98 -1.93 -16.59
CA ALA A 50 -1.07 -1.84 -15.46
C ALA A 50 -1.74 -1.18 -14.24
N ALA A 51 -2.44 -0.06 -14.45
CA ALA A 51 -3.14 0.67 -13.41
C ALA A 51 -4.24 -0.17 -12.72
N ILE A 52 -5.04 -0.91 -13.49
CA ILE A 52 -6.08 -1.80 -12.95
C ILE A 52 -5.45 -2.94 -12.13
N LYS A 53 -4.40 -3.58 -12.67
CA LYS A 53 -3.67 -4.64 -11.96
C LYS A 53 -3.12 -4.12 -10.63
N GLN A 54 -2.52 -2.94 -10.65
CA GLN A 54 -1.98 -2.30 -9.46
C GLN A 54 -3.09 -1.94 -8.47
N GLY A 55 -4.17 -1.30 -8.92
CA GLY A 55 -5.30 -0.91 -8.08
C GLY A 55 -5.90 -2.12 -7.36
N LEU A 56 -6.24 -3.19 -8.09
CA LEU A 56 -6.77 -4.42 -7.50
C LEU A 56 -5.80 -5.00 -6.46
N PHE A 57 -4.51 -5.02 -6.77
CA PHE A 57 -3.51 -5.48 -5.83
C PHE A 57 -3.47 -4.61 -4.55
N THR A 58 -3.52 -3.28 -4.69
CA THR A 58 -3.48 -2.35 -3.55
C THR A 58 -4.73 -2.43 -2.68
N ILE A 59 -5.91 -2.75 -3.22
CA ILE A 59 -7.13 -2.93 -2.40
C ILE A 59 -6.90 -3.99 -1.31
N PHE A 60 -6.40 -5.16 -1.70
CA PHE A 60 -6.22 -6.27 -0.78
C PHE A 60 -4.91 -6.18 -0.02
N PHE A 61 -3.79 -6.07 -0.74
CA PHE A 61 -2.47 -6.09 -0.11
C PHE A 61 -2.13 -4.78 0.58
N GLY A 62 -2.47 -3.65 -0.03
CA GLY A 62 -2.34 -2.35 0.64
C GLY A 62 -3.20 -2.32 1.90
N GLY A 63 -4.47 -2.74 1.82
CA GLY A 63 -5.34 -2.85 2.99
C GLY A 63 -4.78 -3.78 4.08
N ALA A 64 -4.17 -4.91 3.72
CA ALA A 64 -3.51 -5.81 4.67
C ALA A 64 -2.28 -5.17 5.34
N VAL A 65 -1.44 -4.49 4.58
CA VAL A 65 -0.26 -3.75 5.08
C VAL A 65 -0.70 -2.68 6.08
N MET A 66 -1.76 -1.93 5.79
CA MET A 66 -2.29 -0.90 6.70
C MET A 66 -2.85 -1.51 7.98
N ARG A 67 -3.54 -2.65 7.90
CA ARG A 67 -4.03 -3.36 9.08
C ARG A 67 -2.88 -3.92 9.92
N PHE A 68 -1.82 -4.39 9.29
CA PHE A 68 -0.64 -4.90 9.99
C PHE A 68 0.13 -3.77 10.70
N SER A 69 0.26 -2.62 10.03
CA SER A 69 0.80 -1.39 10.64
C SER A 69 -0.01 -0.94 11.86
N GLU A 70 -1.34 -0.94 11.76
CA GLU A 70 -2.22 -0.64 12.89
C GLU A 70 -1.95 -1.57 14.08
N LYS A 71 -1.91 -2.90 13.86
CA LYS A 71 -1.67 -3.87 14.94
C LYS A 71 -0.37 -3.61 15.69
N PHE A 72 0.74 -3.42 14.99
CA PHE A 72 2.02 -3.10 15.64
C PHE A 72 1.96 -1.79 16.43
N ALA A 73 1.26 -0.78 15.91
CA ALA A 73 1.16 0.50 16.57
C ALA A 73 0.33 0.46 17.87
N THR A 74 -0.68 -0.41 17.92
CA THR A 74 -1.64 -0.50 19.04
C THR A 74 -1.32 -1.59 20.06
N GLU A 75 -0.77 -2.73 19.65
CA GLU A 75 -0.55 -3.88 20.55
C GLU A 75 0.78 -3.79 21.32
N ILE A 76 1.70 -2.90 20.92
CA ILE A 76 3.00 -2.73 21.58
C ILE A 76 2.97 -1.57 22.59
N ASN A 77 3.29 -1.87 23.84
CA ASN A 77 3.30 -0.88 24.94
C ASN A 77 4.32 0.25 24.74
N ASN A 78 5.55 -0.06 24.31
CA ASN A 78 6.58 0.97 24.10
C ASN A 78 6.26 1.79 22.83
N VAL A 79 6.06 3.10 22.97
CA VAL A 79 5.66 4.00 21.88
C VAL A 79 6.67 4.02 20.74
N TYR A 80 7.95 4.20 21.06
CA TYR A 80 8.99 4.32 20.04
C TYR A 80 9.14 3.02 19.26
N LEU A 81 9.16 1.89 19.97
CA LEU A 81 9.22 0.57 19.35
C LEU A 81 7.99 0.30 18.47
N ALA A 82 6.79 0.60 18.97
CA ALA A 82 5.55 0.38 18.24
C ALA A 82 5.51 1.16 16.92
N ILE A 83 5.85 2.46 16.95
CA ILE A 83 5.85 3.29 15.74
C ILE A 83 6.91 2.80 14.76
N THR A 84 8.11 2.47 15.25
CA THR A 84 9.22 1.96 14.43
C THR A 84 8.82 0.66 13.72
N LEU A 85 8.30 -0.32 14.46
CA LEU A 85 7.87 -1.60 13.89
C LEU A 85 6.65 -1.46 12.98
N SER A 86 5.69 -0.58 13.33
CA SER A 86 4.51 -0.29 12.50
C SER A 86 4.82 0.32 11.15
N SER A 87 6.02 0.92 10.99
CA SER A 87 6.49 1.44 9.72
C SER A 87 7.41 0.45 9.01
N ILE A 88 8.46 -0.04 9.68
CA ILE A 88 9.51 -0.84 9.04
C ILE A 88 8.97 -2.19 8.54
N ILE A 89 8.27 -2.94 9.39
CA ILE A 89 7.85 -4.31 9.04
C ILE A 89 6.84 -4.26 7.89
N PRO A 90 5.70 -3.54 7.98
CA PRO A 90 4.71 -3.55 6.91
C PRO A 90 5.24 -2.96 5.60
N SER A 91 6.07 -1.92 5.66
CA SER A 91 6.69 -1.31 4.46
C SER A 91 7.62 -2.27 3.75
N THR A 92 8.52 -2.91 4.50
CA THR A 92 9.47 -3.88 3.93
C THR A 92 8.74 -5.07 3.33
N SER A 93 7.73 -5.59 4.02
CA SER A 93 6.87 -6.66 3.48
C SER A 93 6.17 -6.25 2.18
N SER A 94 5.69 -4.99 2.09
CA SER A 94 5.05 -4.46 0.89
C SER A 94 6.02 -4.41 -0.29
N ILE A 95 7.24 -3.89 -0.09
CA ILE A 95 8.26 -3.78 -1.14
C ILE A 95 8.71 -5.15 -1.61
N LEU A 96 9.00 -6.07 -0.69
CA LEU A 96 9.40 -7.44 -1.03
C LEU A 96 8.35 -8.14 -1.89
N LEU A 97 7.08 -7.99 -1.52
CA LEU A 97 6.00 -8.57 -2.29
C LEU A 97 5.85 -7.94 -3.68
N LEU A 98 6.02 -6.62 -3.77
CA LEU A 98 5.97 -5.91 -5.04
C LEU A 98 7.09 -6.39 -5.97
N LEU A 99 8.31 -6.58 -5.44
CA LEU A 99 9.44 -7.15 -6.15
C LEU A 99 9.12 -8.56 -6.65
N ILE A 100 8.56 -9.44 -5.80
CA ILE A 100 8.17 -10.79 -6.21
C ILE A 100 7.17 -10.75 -7.36
N ILE A 101 6.12 -9.93 -7.26
CA ILE A 101 5.06 -9.87 -8.27
C ILE A 101 5.55 -9.31 -9.60
N HIS A 102 6.38 -8.26 -9.54
CA HIS A 102 6.91 -7.63 -10.75
C HIS A 102 7.89 -8.54 -11.49
N ASN A 103 8.71 -9.32 -10.76
CA ASN A 103 9.59 -10.34 -11.37
C ASN A 103 8.81 -11.51 -12.02
N LEU A 104 7.57 -11.78 -11.58
CA LEU A 104 6.77 -12.89 -12.09
C LEU A 104 5.86 -12.51 -13.27
N LYS A 105 5.52 -11.23 -13.47
CA LYS A 105 4.40 -10.82 -14.35
C LYS A 105 4.77 -10.02 -15.61
N GLY A 106 6.05 -9.86 -15.94
CA GLY A 106 6.48 -9.27 -17.22
C GLY A 106 5.93 -7.86 -17.45
N THR A 107 5.95 -7.01 -16.41
CA THR A 107 5.62 -5.59 -16.58
C THR A 107 6.69 -4.93 -17.45
N PRO A 108 6.34 -4.00 -18.37
CA PRO A 108 7.31 -3.39 -19.28
C PRO A 108 8.50 -2.75 -18.55
N GLU A 109 8.23 -2.08 -17.43
CA GLU A 109 9.24 -1.42 -16.58
C GLU A 109 9.00 -1.71 -15.08
N PRO A 110 9.47 -2.87 -14.57
CA PRO A 110 9.11 -3.35 -13.25
C PRO A 110 9.77 -2.55 -12.13
N LEU A 111 11.00 -2.06 -12.31
CA LEU A 111 11.72 -1.33 -11.26
C LEU A 111 11.21 0.11 -11.11
N LEU A 112 10.94 0.80 -12.21
CA LEU A 112 10.39 2.16 -12.19
C LEU A 112 8.98 2.19 -11.56
N SER A 113 8.18 1.15 -11.80
CA SER A 113 6.83 1.04 -11.23
C SER A 113 6.83 0.78 -9.71
N ILE A 114 7.96 0.35 -9.13
CA ILE A 114 8.11 0.12 -7.68
C ILE A 114 8.52 1.41 -6.95
N LEU A 115 9.21 2.34 -7.62
CA LEU A 115 9.73 3.57 -7.00
C LEU A 115 8.66 4.37 -6.25
N PRO A 116 7.46 4.64 -6.81
CA PRO A 116 6.41 5.35 -6.07
C PRO A 116 6.06 4.63 -4.77
N THR A 117 5.94 3.31 -4.81
CA THR A 117 5.62 2.54 -3.60
C THR A 117 6.75 2.61 -2.58
N ALA A 118 8.00 2.40 -2.99
CA ALA A 118 9.15 2.41 -2.09
C ALA A 118 9.34 3.77 -1.39
N ILE A 119 9.10 4.88 -2.11
CA ILE A 119 9.20 6.23 -1.58
C ILE A 119 8.06 6.53 -0.59
N PHE A 120 6.82 6.16 -0.94
CA PHE A 120 5.66 6.58 -0.15
C PHE A 120 5.26 5.62 0.97
N ILE A 121 5.63 4.34 0.91
CA ILE A 121 5.11 3.35 1.87
C ILE A 121 5.63 3.55 3.30
N TYR A 122 6.90 3.91 3.47
CA TYR A 122 7.51 4.18 4.78
C TYR A 122 6.85 5.35 5.51
N PRO A 123 6.76 6.57 4.93
CA PRO A 123 6.09 7.67 5.60
C PRO A 123 4.60 7.39 5.80
N TRP A 124 3.95 6.71 4.84
CA TRP A 124 2.53 6.41 4.93
C TRP A 124 2.18 5.47 6.10
N THR A 125 2.92 4.37 6.24
CA THR A 125 2.74 3.42 7.35
C THR A 125 3.11 4.04 8.69
N ALA A 126 4.13 4.91 8.76
CA ALA A 126 4.47 5.65 9.97
C ALA A 126 3.33 6.59 10.42
N ILE A 127 2.80 7.39 9.49
CA ILE A 127 1.67 8.31 9.76
C ILE A 127 0.46 7.52 10.23
N TRP A 128 0.16 6.40 9.56
CA TRP A 128 -0.96 5.55 9.92
C TRP A 128 -0.79 4.89 11.30
N GLY A 129 0.40 4.39 11.61
CA GLY A 129 0.72 3.85 12.94
C GLY A 129 0.51 4.89 14.03
N ILE A 130 1.03 6.11 13.84
CA ILE A 130 0.84 7.24 14.77
C ILE A 130 -0.65 7.55 14.95
N ARG A 131 -1.41 7.63 13.85
CA ARG A 131 -2.85 7.94 13.88
C ARG A 131 -3.64 6.84 14.60
N SER A 132 -3.33 5.58 14.32
CA SER A 132 -3.99 4.41 14.91
C SER A 132 -3.79 4.37 16.42
N ARG A 133 -2.55 4.59 16.88
CA ARG A 133 -2.25 4.63 18.31
C ARG A 133 -2.94 5.80 19.02
N ARG A 134 -2.97 6.98 18.40
CA ARG A 134 -3.70 8.15 18.95
C ARG A 134 -5.20 7.88 19.09
N ARG A 135 -5.80 7.11 18.17
CA ARG A 135 -7.21 6.70 18.26
C ARG A 135 -7.42 5.76 19.45
N MET A 136 -6.60 4.73 19.59
CA MET A 136 -6.66 3.79 20.72
C MET A 136 -6.55 4.52 22.07
N ASN A 137 -5.58 5.43 22.22
CA ASN A 137 -5.41 6.18 23.48
C ASN A 137 -6.60 7.10 23.80
N LYS A 138 -7.31 7.62 22.79
CA LYS A 138 -8.53 8.42 23.02
C LYS A 138 -9.69 7.54 23.47
N GLU A 139 -9.85 6.38 22.83
CA GLU A 139 -10.90 5.41 23.18
C GLU A 139 -10.72 4.90 24.62
N SER A 140 -9.48 4.65 25.06
CA SER A 140 -9.20 4.22 26.44
C SER A 140 -9.45 5.28 27.52
N ILE A 141 -9.49 6.57 27.16
CA ILE A 141 -9.83 7.66 28.10
C ILE A 141 -11.35 7.81 28.25
N LEU A 142 -12.11 7.39 27.24
CA LEU A 142 -13.56 7.53 27.18
C LEU A 142 -14.34 6.30 27.70
N SER A 143 -13.64 5.18 27.94
CA SER A 143 -14.16 3.93 28.51
C SER A 143 -14.02 3.88 30.02
#